data_AF-A0A836P3H3-F1
#
_entry.id   AF-A0A836P3H3-F1
#
_cell.length_a   1.000
_cell.length_b   1.000
_cell.length_c   1.000
_cell.angle_alpha   90.00
_cell.angle_beta   90.00
_cell.angle_gamma   90.00
#
_symmetry.space_group_name_H-M   'P 1'
#
loop_
_entity.id
_entity.type
_entity.pdbx_description
1 polymer ?
#
loop_
_entity_poly.entity_id
_entity_poly.type
_entity_poly.pdbx_seq_one_letter_code
_entity_poly.pdbx_strand_id
1 'polypeptide(L)'
;MMLRDSSTEPEFIGDASDTHGELALAAPRRRRRASSFAGREDLGRVYAAAKDLIIKHKLLVLKQFEEADGVKRLTICNLWRIERHPDQSTTAFEFDLETGEWARTTVFGEWPAIPIWPVSVTKKSDYWPTVIRTAIWKALITVGFNDLPKFQNPYPEKVWRRHLS
;
A
#
# COMPACT_ATOMS: atom_id res chain seq x y z
N MET A 1 -7.39 15.63 74.03
CA MET A 1 -7.01 15.64 72.60
C MET A 1 -8.32 15.66 71.80
N MET A 2 -9.25 16.63 71.90
CA MET A 2 -9.24 18.11 71.80
C MET A 2 -8.61 18.59 70.48
N LEU A 3 -9.44 18.96 69.47
CA LEU A 3 -10.00 20.30 69.17
C LEU A 3 -8.90 21.20 68.57
N ARG A 4 -9.05 21.98 67.49
CA ARG A 4 -10.10 22.94 67.09
C ARG A 4 -9.68 23.51 65.72
N ASP A 5 -10.56 23.56 64.72
CA ASP A 5 -11.45 24.66 64.32
C ASP A 5 -10.82 25.77 63.48
N SER A 6 -11.66 26.25 62.54
CA SER A 6 -11.94 27.67 62.19
C SER A 6 -11.58 28.01 60.73
N SER A 7 -12.56 28.10 59.82
CA SER A 7 -13.43 29.26 59.52
C SER A 7 -12.93 30.09 58.34
N THR A 8 -13.58 29.85 57.19
CA THR A 8 -14.08 30.76 56.13
C THR A 8 -13.45 32.15 55.89
N GLU A 9 -12.84 32.26 54.69
CA GLU A 9 -12.72 33.38 53.69
C GLU A 9 -12.17 34.78 54.09
N PRO A 10 -11.51 35.48 53.13
CA PRO A 10 -12.25 36.35 52.19
C PRO A 10 -11.76 36.30 50.71
N GLU A 11 -12.68 36.62 49.80
CA GLU A 11 -12.44 37.05 48.40
C GLU A 11 -11.91 38.50 48.31
N PHE A 12 -11.57 38.92 47.06
CA PHE A 12 -11.40 40.29 46.49
C PHE A 12 -9.97 40.92 46.65
N ILE A 13 -9.23 41.49 45.66
CA ILE A 13 -9.46 42.07 44.29
C ILE A 13 -8.13 42.15 43.50
N GLY A 14 -8.21 42.05 42.15
CA GLY A 14 -7.41 42.85 41.18
C GLY A 14 -6.14 42.20 40.64
N ASP A 15 -5.74 42.31 39.38
CA ASP A 15 -6.13 43.13 38.23
C ASP A 15 -5.53 42.48 36.96
N ALA A 16 -6.06 42.85 35.80
CA ALA A 16 -5.73 42.34 34.48
C ALA A 16 -4.25 42.56 34.08
N SER A 17 -3.72 41.65 33.25
CA SER A 17 -3.14 42.00 31.93
C SER A 17 -2.38 40.81 31.36
N ASP A 18 -2.78 40.47 30.13
CA ASP A 18 -2.14 39.56 29.21
C ASP A 18 -0.62 39.74 29.13
N THR A 19 0.12 38.63 29.21
CA THR A 19 1.28 38.30 28.36
C THR A 19 1.92 37.00 28.85
N HIS A 20 1.37 35.86 28.43
CA HIS A 20 2.19 34.66 28.33
C HIS A 20 2.03 34.08 26.94
N GLY A 21 3.06 34.36 26.13
CA GLY A 21 3.22 33.93 24.76
C GLY A 21 2.98 32.44 24.63
N GLU A 22 1.92 32.14 23.91
CA GLU A 22 1.59 30.86 23.33
C GLU A 22 2.79 30.40 22.49
N LEU A 23 3.67 29.58 23.07
CA LEU A 23 4.60 28.73 22.34
C LEU A 23 3.79 27.61 21.68
N ALA A 24 2.96 28.01 20.71
CA ALA A 24 2.43 27.10 19.71
C ALA A 24 3.64 26.52 18.99
N LEU A 25 3.95 25.26 19.29
CA LEU A 25 4.81 24.40 18.50
C LEU A 25 4.25 24.36 17.08
N ALA A 26 4.67 25.32 16.26
CA ALA A 26 4.30 25.40 14.86
C ALA A 26 4.83 24.14 14.19
N ALA A 27 3.95 23.16 13.98
CA ALA A 27 4.25 21.99 13.18
C ALA A 27 4.88 22.47 11.87
N PRO A 28 6.02 21.88 11.44
CA PRO A 28 6.71 22.36 10.26
C PRO A 28 5.72 22.38 9.11
N ARG A 29 5.49 23.56 8.52
CA ARG A 29 4.68 23.73 7.32
C ARG A 29 5.21 22.74 6.29
N ARG A 30 4.53 21.60 6.12
CA ARG A 30 4.80 20.66 5.02
C ARG A 30 4.68 21.50 3.76
N ARG A 31 5.82 21.86 3.16
CA ARG A 31 5.83 22.32 1.77
C ARG A 31 5.01 21.29 1.01
N ARG A 32 3.84 21.68 0.50
CA ARG A 32 3.09 20.84 -0.45
C ARG A 32 4.11 20.54 -1.54
N ARG A 33 4.66 19.33 -1.55
CA ARG A 33 5.45 18.86 -2.69
C ARG A 33 4.56 19.13 -3.89
N ALA A 34 5.06 19.89 -4.86
CA ALA A 34 4.42 19.93 -6.16
C ALA A 34 4.09 18.48 -6.50
N SER A 35 2.83 18.18 -6.82
CA SER A 35 2.46 16.80 -7.10
C SER A 35 3.41 16.32 -8.18
N SER A 36 3.98 15.14 -8.01
CA SER A 36 4.90 14.52 -8.99
C SER A 36 4.23 14.28 -10.35
N PHE A 37 2.95 14.64 -10.48
CA PHE A 37 2.09 14.53 -11.64
C PHE A 37 1.58 15.90 -12.12
N ALA A 38 2.32 16.99 -11.92
CA ALA A 38 1.92 18.31 -12.43
C ALA A 38 1.56 18.22 -13.94
N GLY A 39 0.30 18.50 -14.28
CA GLY A 39 -0.24 18.35 -15.64
C GLY A 39 -0.83 16.97 -16.01
N ARG A 40 -0.82 15.99 -15.10
CA ARG A 40 -1.35 14.62 -15.26
C ARG A 40 -2.17 14.18 -14.04
N GLU A 41 -3.23 14.91 -13.74
CA GLU A 41 -4.15 14.55 -12.65
C GLU A 41 -4.79 13.17 -12.84
N ASP A 42 -4.96 12.75 -14.10
CA ASP A 42 -5.38 11.42 -14.50
C ASP A 42 -4.47 10.31 -13.94
N LEU A 43 -3.15 10.45 -14.08
CA LEU A 43 -2.16 9.54 -13.48
C LEU A 43 -2.22 9.56 -11.97
N GLY A 44 -2.41 10.75 -11.37
CA GLY A 44 -2.53 10.90 -9.93
C GLY A 44 -3.73 10.13 -9.37
N ARG A 45 -4.87 10.16 -10.06
CA ARG A 45 -6.09 9.43 -9.68
C ARG A 45 -5.90 7.92 -9.80
N VAL A 46 -5.36 7.45 -10.93
CA VAL A 46 -5.07 6.02 -11.15
C VAL A 46 -4.07 5.50 -10.11
N TYR A 47 -3.01 6.25 -9.83
CA TYR A 47 -2.03 5.87 -8.81
C TYR A 47 -2.68 5.78 -7.41
N ALA A 48 -3.51 6.76 -7.04
CA ALA A 48 -4.21 6.75 -5.76
C ALA A 48 -5.15 5.54 -5.65
N ALA A 49 -5.95 5.27 -6.68
CA ALA A 49 -6.86 4.13 -6.71
C ALA A 49 -6.12 2.79 -6.63
N ALA A 50 -5.04 2.62 -7.39
CA ALA A 50 -4.22 1.41 -7.33
C ALA A 50 -3.59 1.21 -5.94
N LYS A 51 -3.10 2.29 -5.32
CA LYS A 51 -2.58 2.26 -3.95
C LYS A 51 -3.65 1.82 -2.96
N ASP A 52 -4.87 2.33 -3.10
CA ASP A 52 -5.98 1.96 -2.22
C ASP A 52 -6.35 0.48 -2.37
N LEU A 53 -6.38 -0.06 -3.61
CA LEU A 53 -6.54 -1.51 -3.84
C LEU A 53 -5.45 -2.35 -3.18
N ILE A 54 -4.18 -1.94 -3.35
CA ILE A 54 -3.02 -2.63 -2.77
C ILE A 54 -3.16 -2.72 -1.25
N ILE A 55 -3.57 -1.63 -0.60
CA ILE A 55 -3.75 -1.58 0.86
C ILE A 55 -4.97 -2.40 1.28
N LYS A 56 -6.12 -2.21 0.62
CA LYS A 56 -7.39 -2.88 0.94
C LYS A 56 -7.25 -4.40 0.93
N HIS A 57 -6.61 -4.94 -0.11
CA HIS A 57 -6.45 -6.38 -0.30
C HIS A 57 -5.11 -6.92 0.24
N LYS A 58 -4.28 -6.04 0.82
CA LYS A 58 -2.96 -6.38 1.39
C LYS A 58 -2.06 -7.09 0.36
N LEU A 59 -2.00 -6.58 -0.86
CA LEU A 59 -1.35 -7.26 -1.99
C LEU A 59 0.17 -7.42 -1.83
N LEU A 60 0.78 -6.72 -0.88
CA LEU A 60 2.22 -6.79 -0.59
C LEU A 60 2.57 -7.83 0.48
N VAL A 61 1.60 -8.61 0.96
CA VAL A 61 1.88 -9.79 1.77
C VAL A 61 2.46 -10.88 0.87
N LEU A 62 3.78 -10.99 0.87
CA LEU A 62 4.52 -11.78 -0.12
C LEU A 62 4.11 -13.25 -0.17
N LYS A 63 3.98 -13.89 1.00
CA LYS A 63 3.54 -15.28 1.08
C LYS A 63 2.83 -15.56 2.40
N GLN A 64 1.84 -16.42 2.34
CA GLN A 64 1.14 -16.98 3.50
C GLN A 64 0.96 -18.47 3.26
N PHE A 65 1.19 -19.25 4.30
CA PHE A 65 0.97 -20.68 4.28
C PHE A 65 -0.02 -21.04 5.38
N GLU A 66 -1.06 -21.78 5.01
CA GLU A 66 -2.14 -22.23 5.90
C GLU A 66 -2.34 -23.73 5.69
N GLU A 67 -2.64 -24.45 6.76
CA GLU A 67 -3.03 -25.86 6.71
C GLU A 67 -4.28 -26.04 7.56
N ALA A 68 -5.38 -26.45 6.92
CA ALA A 68 -6.67 -26.66 7.57
C ALA A 68 -7.39 -27.83 6.88
N ASP A 69 -8.01 -28.71 7.66
CA ASP A 69 -8.78 -29.86 7.16
C ASP A 69 -8.01 -30.75 6.15
N GLY A 70 -6.69 -30.86 6.33
CA GLY A 70 -5.79 -31.61 5.43
C GLY A 70 -5.49 -30.91 4.10
N VAL A 71 -6.03 -29.72 3.88
CA VAL A 71 -5.72 -28.87 2.71
C VAL A 71 -4.55 -27.96 3.05
N LYS A 72 -3.51 -27.99 2.22
CA LYS A 72 -2.35 -27.10 2.30
C LYS A 72 -2.53 -25.95 1.32
N ARG A 73 -2.61 -24.73 1.84
CA ARG A 73 -2.83 -23.51 1.05
C ARG A 73 -1.58 -22.63 1.08
N LEU A 74 -1.13 -22.24 -0.10
CA LEU A 74 -0.12 -21.20 -0.31
C LEU A 74 -0.78 -20.02 -1.00
N THR A 75 -0.77 -18.86 -0.35
CA THR A 75 -1.24 -17.59 -0.93
C THR A 75 -0.05 -16.66 -1.15
N ILE A 76 0.06 -16.04 -2.33
CA ILE A 76 1.12 -15.10 -2.71
C ILE A 76 0.48 -13.77 -3.07
N CYS A 77 0.95 -12.70 -2.44
CA CYS A 77 0.48 -11.33 -2.67
C CYS A 77 -1.04 -11.16 -2.54
N ASN A 78 -1.75 -12.07 -1.84
CA ASN A 78 -3.22 -12.16 -1.85
C ASN A 78 -3.85 -12.10 -3.26
N LEU A 79 -3.10 -12.48 -4.29
CA LEU A 79 -3.52 -12.51 -5.69
C LEU A 79 -3.57 -13.93 -6.23
N TRP A 80 -2.61 -14.75 -5.82
CA TRP A 80 -2.49 -16.11 -6.33
C TRP A 80 -2.53 -17.08 -5.17
N ARG A 81 -3.32 -18.14 -5.33
CA ARG A 81 -3.48 -19.17 -4.32
C ARG A 81 -3.37 -20.55 -4.96
N ILE A 82 -2.57 -21.40 -4.34
CA ILE A 82 -2.50 -22.82 -4.65
C ILE A 82 -2.99 -23.58 -3.43
N GLU A 83 -3.91 -24.50 -3.63
CA GLU A 83 -4.38 -25.44 -2.63
C GLU A 83 -4.01 -26.84 -3.06
N ARG A 84 -3.43 -27.60 -2.13
CA ARG A 84 -3.16 -29.03 -2.27
C ARG A 84 -4.07 -29.80 -1.33
N HIS A 85 -4.90 -30.65 -1.91
CA HIS A 85 -5.91 -31.42 -1.21
C HIS A 85 -5.35 -32.76 -0.69
N PRO A 86 -6.04 -33.42 0.26
CA PRO A 86 -5.62 -34.73 0.80
C PRO A 86 -5.50 -35.83 -0.25
N ASP A 87 -6.29 -35.77 -1.31
CA ASP A 87 -6.26 -36.68 -2.47
C ASP A 87 -5.07 -36.41 -3.41
N GLN A 88 -4.16 -35.52 -3.02
CA GLN A 88 -3.02 -35.03 -3.78
C GLN A 88 -3.38 -34.18 -5.00
N SER A 89 -4.67 -33.86 -5.22
CA SER A 89 -5.07 -32.93 -6.26
C SER A 89 -4.60 -31.51 -5.91
N THR A 90 -4.35 -30.70 -6.94
CA THR A 90 -3.91 -29.31 -6.79
C THR A 90 -4.87 -28.40 -7.53
N THR A 91 -5.33 -27.35 -6.86
CA THR A 91 -6.21 -26.33 -7.43
C THR A 91 -5.58 -24.96 -7.30
N ALA A 92 -5.62 -24.21 -8.39
CA ALA A 92 -5.11 -22.85 -8.47
C ALA A 92 -6.27 -21.85 -8.52
N PHE A 93 -6.10 -20.74 -7.81
CA PHE A 93 -7.05 -19.65 -7.76
C PHE A 93 -6.34 -18.32 -7.96
N GLU A 94 -7.03 -17.43 -8.65
CA GLU A 94 -6.64 -16.05 -8.84
C GLU A 94 -7.68 -15.15 -8.21
N PHE A 95 -7.22 -14.16 -7.47
CA PHE A 95 -8.08 -13.17 -6.84
C PHE A 95 -8.45 -12.11 -7.86
N ASP A 96 -9.74 -11.95 -8.08
CA ASP A 96 -10.28 -10.89 -8.91
C ASP A 96 -10.36 -9.60 -8.07
N LEU A 97 -9.62 -8.58 -8.50
CA LEU A 97 -9.55 -7.29 -7.81
C LEU A 97 -10.80 -6.43 -8.02
N GLU A 98 -11.60 -6.70 -9.05
CA GLU A 98 -12.84 -5.98 -9.33
C GLU A 98 -13.99 -6.54 -8.49
N THR A 99 -14.17 -7.86 -8.51
CA THR A 99 -15.25 -8.54 -7.77
C THR A 99 -14.89 -8.82 -6.31
N GLY A 100 -13.60 -8.97 -6.00
CA GLY A 100 -13.12 -9.33 -4.67
C GLY A 100 -13.24 -10.83 -4.36
N GLU A 101 -13.42 -11.67 -5.38
CA GLU A 101 -13.63 -13.11 -5.24
C GLU A 101 -12.43 -13.93 -5.72
N TRP A 102 -12.33 -15.18 -5.24
CA TRP A 102 -11.33 -16.13 -5.71
C TRP A 102 -11.91 -16.95 -6.86
N ALA A 103 -11.40 -16.72 -8.07
CA ALA A 103 -11.76 -17.49 -9.25
C ALA A 103 -10.78 -18.64 -9.46
N ARG A 104 -11.30 -19.84 -9.74
CA ARG A 104 -10.45 -20.97 -10.12
C ARG A 104 -9.85 -20.71 -11.50
N THR A 105 -8.54 -20.91 -11.64
CA THR A 105 -7.85 -20.73 -12.91
C THR A 105 -7.11 -22.00 -13.34
N THR A 106 -7.08 -22.22 -14.65
CA THR A 106 -6.26 -23.22 -15.32
C THR A 106 -5.23 -22.58 -16.24
N VAL A 107 -5.23 -21.24 -16.36
CA VAL A 107 -4.36 -20.46 -17.23
C VAL A 107 -3.43 -19.61 -16.36
N PHE A 108 -2.12 -19.78 -16.56
CA PHE A 108 -1.08 -19.22 -15.68
C PHE A 108 -0.28 -18.07 -16.30
N GLY A 109 -0.82 -17.41 -17.33
CA GLY A 109 -0.05 -16.43 -18.14
C GLY A 109 0.55 -15.27 -17.35
N GLU A 110 -0.15 -14.77 -16.34
CA GLU A 110 0.29 -13.64 -15.50
C GLU A 110 0.72 -14.08 -14.09
N TRP A 111 0.84 -15.38 -13.86
CA TRP A 111 1.25 -15.91 -12.57
C TRP A 111 2.74 -15.68 -12.37
N PRO A 112 3.17 -15.30 -11.16
CA PRO A 112 4.59 -15.37 -10.84
C PRO A 112 5.06 -16.81 -11.02
N ALA A 113 6.32 -17.01 -11.41
CA ALA A 113 6.90 -18.35 -11.40
C ALA A 113 6.93 -18.85 -9.95
N ILE A 114 5.93 -19.62 -9.52
CA ILE A 114 5.81 -20.08 -8.13
C ILE A 114 6.84 -21.19 -7.92
N PRO A 115 7.85 -21.01 -7.04
CA PRO A 115 8.85 -22.03 -6.80
C PRO A 115 8.22 -23.16 -6.00
N ILE A 116 7.80 -24.22 -6.69
CA ILE A 116 7.32 -25.45 -6.06
C ILE A 116 8.55 -26.23 -5.57
N TRP A 117 9.15 -25.80 -4.45
CA TRP A 117 10.16 -26.54 -3.65
C TRP A 117 11.56 -26.78 -4.27
N PRO A 118 12.60 -26.97 -3.44
CA PRO A 118 13.56 -25.90 -3.14
C PRO A 118 14.38 -25.52 -4.39
N VAL A 119 13.81 -24.67 -5.25
CA VAL A 119 14.55 -24.22 -6.43
C VAL A 119 15.41 -23.04 -6.03
N SER A 120 16.70 -23.13 -6.33
CA SER A 120 17.73 -22.08 -6.32
C SER A 120 17.32 -20.73 -6.95
N VAL A 121 16.14 -20.64 -7.56
CA VAL A 121 15.52 -19.44 -8.11
C VAL A 121 15.07 -18.45 -7.03
N THR A 122 14.63 -18.90 -5.85
CA THR A 122 14.35 -17.98 -4.71
C THR A 122 15.62 -17.37 -4.11
N LYS A 123 16.79 -17.95 -4.39
CA LYS A 123 18.09 -17.36 -4.03
C LYS A 123 18.50 -16.21 -4.97
N LYS A 124 17.80 -16.04 -6.11
CA LYS A 124 18.00 -14.87 -6.97
C LYS A 124 17.33 -13.68 -6.30
N SER A 125 18.13 -12.67 -5.96
CA SER A 125 17.68 -11.43 -5.31
C SER A 125 16.50 -10.75 -6.02
N ASP A 126 16.38 -10.93 -7.34
CA ASP A 126 15.39 -10.23 -8.17
C ASP A 126 14.02 -10.91 -8.25
N TYR A 127 13.87 -12.10 -7.67
CA TYR A 127 12.61 -12.84 -7.75
C TYR A 127 11.45 -12.09 -7.08
N TRP A 128 11.56 -11.77 -5.79
CA TRP A 128 10.51 -11.06 -5.05
C TRP A 128 10.19 -9.67 -5.61
N PRO A 129 11.17 -8.84 -6.01
CA PRO A 129 10.90 -7.61 -6.73
C PRO A 129 10.05 -7.80 -7.99
N THR A 130 10.29 -8.88 -8.74
CA THR A 130 9.50 -9.20 -9.94
C THR A 130 8.06 -9.54 -9.58
N VAL A 131 7.84 -10.39 -8.56
CA VAL A 131 6.49 -10.74 -8.07
C VAL A 131 5.74 -9.50 -7.61
N ILE A 132 6.40 -8.62 -6.84
CA ILE A 132 5.82 -7.35 -6.37
C ILE A 132 5.45 -6.45 -7.55
N ARG A 133 6.32 -6.32 -8.56
CA ARG A 133 6.02 -5.53 -9.76
C ARG A 133 4.80 -6.07 -10.50
N THR A 134 4.69 -7.40 -10.64
CA THR A 134 3.51 -8.02 -11.25
C THR A 134 2.23 -7.73 -10.46
N ALA A 135 2.29 -7.82 -9.12
CA ALA A 135 1.14 -7.52 -8.27
C ALA A 135 0.70 -6.04 -8.38
N ILE A 136 1.66 -5.11 -8.38
CA ILE A 136 1.40 -3.68 -8.58
C ILE A 136 0.84 -3.42 -9.98
N TRP A 137 1.38 -4.07 -11.00
CA TRP A 137 0.92 -3.93 -12.38
C TRP A 137 -0.52 -4.38 -12.56
N LYS A 138 -0.91 -5.53 -11.97
CA LYS A 138 -2.31 -5.97 -11.93
C LYS A 138 -3.22 -4.93 -11.30
N ALA A 139 -2.85 -4.40 -10.12
CA ALA A 139 -3.62 -3.35 -9.46
C ALA A 139 -3.77 -2.10 -10.32
N LEU A 140 -2.73 -1.69 -11.04
CA LEU A 140 -2.77 -0.55 -11.98
C LEU A 140 -3.68 -0.80 -13.18
N ILE A 141 -3.62 -2.00 -13.78
CA ILE A 141 -4.51 -2.35 -14.89
C ILE A 141 -5.97 -2.32 -14.44
N THR A 142 -6.27 -2.91 -13.29
CA THR A 142 -7.64 -2.96 -12.74
C THR A 142 -8.26 -1.58 -12.56
N VAL A 143 -7.47 -0.55 -12.24
CA VAL A 143 -7.97 0.82 -12.08
C VAL A 143 -7.92 1.66 -13.37
N GLY A 144 -7.69 1.03 -14.52
CA GLY A 144 -7.74 1.68 -15.82
C GLY A 144 -6.45 2.38 -16.25
N PHE A 145 -5.26 1.93 -15.77
CA PHE A 145 -3.99 2.51 -16.22
C PHE A 145 -3.78 2.40 -17.74
N ASN A 146 -4.21 1.29 -18.35
CA ASN A 146 -4.08 1.07 -19.80
C ASN A 146 -4.99 1.99 -20.64
N ASP A 147 -6.05 2.52 -20.04
CA ASP A 147 -7.02 3.40 -20.69
C ASP A 147 -6.60 4.87 -20.65
N LEU A 148 -5.52 5.19 -19.93
CA LEU A 148 -5.02 6.54 -19.85
C LEU A 148 -4.50 7.03 -21.22
N PRO A 149 -4.73 8.31 -21.55
CA PRO A 149 -4.18 8.89 -22.76
C PRO A 149 -2.65 8.77 -22.76
N LYS A 150 -2.11 8.22 -23.85
CA LYS A 150 -0.66 8.12 -24.07
C LYS A 150 -0.09 9.54 -23.99
N PHE A 151 0.81 9.77 -23.04
CA PHE A 151 1.44 11.09 -22.90
C PHE A 151 2.31 11.37 -24.11
N GLN A 152 1.87 12.26 -25.00
CA GLN A 152 2.78 12.93 -25.91
C GLN A 152 3.53 13.96 -25.08
N ASN A 153 4.80 13.69 -24.80
CA ASN A 153 5.63 14.59 -24.02
C ASN A 153 5.68 15.97 -24.69
N PRO A 154 5.16 17.04 -24.08
CA PRO A 154 5.23 18.38 -24.67
C PRO A 154 6.64 18.96 -24.62
N TYR A 155 7.57 18.32 -23.90
CA TYR A 155 8.97 18.71 -23.88
C TYR A 155 9.78 17.95 -24.94
N PRO A 156 10.31 18.63 -25.98
CA PRO A 156 11.21 18.00 -26.92
C PRO A 156 12.46 17.49 -26.17
N GLU A 157 13.02 16.37 -26.62
CA GLU A 157 14.16 15.61 -26.06
C GLU A 157 15.39 16.43 -25.62
N LYS A 158 15.45 17.72 -25.97
CA LYS A 158 16.54 18.66 -25.66
C LYS A 158 16.76 18.92 -24.17
N VAL A 159 15.79 18.65 -23.29
CA VAL A 159 15.96 18.88 -21.83
C VAL A 159 16.82 17.79 -21.16
N TRP A 160 16.90 16.58 -21.73
CA TRP A 160 17.64 15.46 -21.13
C TRP A 160 19.15 15.49 -21.38
N ARG A 161 19.66 16.30 -22.32
CA ARG A 161 21.11 16.38 -22.62
C ARG A 161 21.93 17.17 -21.59
N ARG A 162 21.33 17.92 -20.66
CA ARG A 162 22.08 18.73 -19.68
C ARG A 162 22.56 17.97 -18.44
N HIS A 163 22.23 16.69 -18.30
CA HIS A 163 22.60 15.87 -17.14
C HIS A 163 23.47 14.65 -17.49
N LEU A 164 24.03 14.60 -18.70
CA LEU A 164 24.93 13.54 -19.17
C LEU A 164 26.29 14.07 -19.67
N SER A 165 26.65 15.31 -19.32
CA SER A 165 28.00 15.86 -19.51
C SER A 165 28.77 15.87 -18.21
#